data_AF-A0A5A7PSV2-F1
#
_entry.id   AF-A0A5A7PSV2-F1
#
_cell.length_a   1.000
_cell.length_b   1.000
_cell.length_c   1.000
_cell.angle_alpha   90.00
_cell.angle_beta   90.00
_cell.angle_gamma   90.00
#
_symmetry.space_group_name_H-M   'P 1'
#
loop_
_entity.id
_entity.type
_entity.pdbx_description
1 polymer ?
#
loop_
_entity_poly.entity_id
_entity_poly.type
_entity_poly.pdbx_seq_one_letter_code
_entity_poly.pdbx_strand_id
1 'polypeptide(L)'
;QGQKSYPLRPELIESTYWLYKATRNPRYLDVGREMLASLQLTRCRCGYCHISDVEFHQHEDHMESFFLAETVKYLWLLFDLAAGPDNLVENGPYKYIFSTEGHLLPLTPPISLTSENCPYLGAYWKSSYPGQETCTSDIMNDY
;
A
#
# COMPACT_ATOMS: atom_id res chain seq x y z
N GLN A 1 -30.39 -14.45 1.16
CA GLN A 1 -29.38 -15.17 0.35
C GLN A 1 -28.14 -14.29 0.31
N GLY A 2 -26.97 -14.84 0.64
CA GLY A 2 -25.71 -14.09 0.60
C GLY A 2 -25.23 -13.87 -0.84
N GLN A 3 -24.29 -12.96 -1.03
CA GLN A 3 -23.62 -12.82 -2.33
C GLN A 3 -22.76 -14.06 -2.57
N LYS A 4 -23.00 -14.75 -3.69
CA LYS A 4 -22.25 -15.94 -4.11
C LYS A 4 -21.01 -15.63 -4.94
N SER A 5 -20.85 -14.38 -5.33
CA SER A 5 -19.83 -13.94 -6.26
C SER A 5 -18.62 -13.37 -5.53
N TYR A 6 -17.42 -13.67 -6.02
CA TYR A 6 -16.15 -13.18 -5.48
C TYR A 6 -15.29 -12.51 -6.56
N PRO A 7 -15.27 -11.17 -6.63
CA PRO A 7 -14.53 -10.41 -7.64
C PRO A 7 -13.07 -10.13 -7.23
N LEU A 8 -12.36 -11.13 -6.67
CA LEU A 8 -10.91 -11.04 -6.37
C LEU A 8 -10.51 -9.90 -5.41
N ARG A 9 -11.44 -9.57 -4.52
CA ARG A 9 -11.43 -8.43 -3.59
C ARG A 9 -10.22 -8.43 -2.62
N PRO A 10 -9.53 -7.29 -2.43
CA PRO A 10 -8.25 -7.20 -1.71
C PRO A 10 -8.35 -7.03 -0.19
N GLU A 11 -9.49 -6.62 0.35
CA GLU A 11 -9.63 -6.07 1.71
C GLU A 11 -9.19 -7.05 2.80
N LEU A 12 -9.39 -8.34 2.55
CA LEU A 12 -9.02 -9.40 3.49
C LEU A 12 -7.50 -9.61 3.57
N ILE A 13 -6.79 -9.59 2.44
CA ILE A 13 -5.33 -9.70 2.45
C ILE A 13 -4.68 -8.40 2.95
N GLU A 14 -5.25 -7.24 2.61
CA GLU A 14 -4.81 -5.95 3.14
C GLU A 14 -4.81 -5.97 4.68
N SER A 15 -5.95 -6.35 5.27
CA SER A 15 -6.10 -6.43 6.73
C SER A 15 -5.12 -7.44 7.34
N THR A 16 -4.93 -8.58 6.67
CA THR A 16 -3.99 -9.63 7.10
C THR A 16 -2.55 -9.12 7.12
N TYR A 17 -2.14 -8.38 6.08
CA TYR A 17 -0.83 -7.74 6.00
C TYR A 17 -0.59 -6.76 7.14
N TRP A 18 -1.55 -5.85 7.39
CA TRP A 18 -1.42 -4.88 8.48
C TRP A 18 -1.36 -5.53 9.87
N LEU A 19 -2.16 -6.57 10.09
CA LEU A 19 -2.12 -7.35 11.33
C LEU A 19 -0.79 -8.09 11.51
N TYR A 20 -0.26 -8.70 10.44
CA TYR A 20 1.06 -9.32 10.49
C TYR A 20 2.15 -8.28 10.79
N LYS A 21 2.12 -7.13 10.11
CA LYS A 21 3.09 -6.05 10.35
C LYS A 21 3.07 -5.57 11.81
N ALA A 22 1.88 -5.38 12.38
CA ALA A 22 1.73 -4.89 13.75
C ALA A 22 2.11 -5.94 14.82
N THR A 23 1.80 -7.21 14.60
CA THR A 23 1.90 -8.24 15.65
C THR A 23 3.05 -9.23 15.46
N ARG A 24 3.56 -9.35 14.23
CA ARG A 24 4.50 -10.40 13.78
C ARG A 24 4.03 -11.83 14.08
N ASN A 25 2.72 -12.02 14.25
CA ASN A 25 2.17 -13.33 14.54
C ASN A 25 2.18 -14.22 13.28
N PRO A 26 2.88 -15.36 13.29
CA PRO A 26 3.01 -16.23 12.11
C PRO A 26 1.67 -16.79 11.62
N ARG A 27 0.60 -16.79 12.44
CA ARG A 27 -0.74 -17.20 11.97
C ARG A 27 -1.21 -16.43 10.75
N TYR A 28 -0.85 -15.15 10.63
CA TYR A 28 -1.24 -14.36 9.45
C TYR A 28 -0.53 -14.81 8.17
N LEU A 29 0.63 -15.48 8.29
CA LEU A 29 1.28 -16.12 7.14
C LEU A 29 0.55 -17.40 6.72
N ASP A 30 0.01 -18.17 7.67
CA ASP A 30 -0.83 -19.34 7.36
C ASP A 30 -2.08 -18.90 6.59
N VAL A 31 -2.74 -17.85 7.10
CA VAL A 31 -3.89 -17.22 6.45
C VAL A 31 -3.53 -16.71 5.04
N GLY A 32 -2.38 -16.05 4.87
CA GLY A 32 -1.89 -15.63 3.55
C GLY A 32 -1.63 -16.79 2.59
N ARG A 33 -1.11 -17.93 3.10
CA ARG A 33 -0.92 -19.15 2.30
C ARG A 33 -2.25 -19.76 1.85
N GLU A 34 -3.24 -19.79 2.73
CA GLU A 34 -4.60 -20.25 2.40
C GLU A 34 -5.28 -19.36 1.36
N MET A 35 -5.11 -18.03 1.46
CA MET A 35 -5.58 -17.10 0.43
C MET A 35 -4.91 -17.34 -0.91
N LEU A 36 -3.59 -17.50 -0.94
CA LEU A 36 -2.85 -17.77 -2.18
C LEU A 36 -3.31 -19.09 -2.83
N ALA A 37 -3.54 -20.14 -2.04
CA ALA A 37 -4.07 -21.40 -2.51
C ALA A 37 -5.49 -21.23 -3.09
N SER A 38 -6.34 -20.47 -2.42
CA SER A 38 -7.71 -20.18 -2.87
C SER A 38 -7.72 -19.38 -4.18
N LEU A 39 -6.80 -18.43 -4.36
CA LEU A 39 -6.64 -17.68 -5.61
C LEU A 39 -6.19 -18.56 -6.78
N GLN A 40 -5.51 -19.70 -6.55
CA GLN A 40 -5.21 -20.61 -7.66
C GLN A 40 -6.46 -21.22 -8.28
N LEU A 41 -7.58 -21.30 -7.55
CA LEU A 41 -8.87 -21.74 -8.09
C LEU A 41 -9.50 -20.72 -9.03
N THR A 42 -9.07 -19.45 -8.97
CA THR A 42 -9.57 -18.38 -9.83
C THR A 42 -8.71 -18.17 -11.08
N ARG A 43 -7.68 -19.01 -11.29
CA ARG A 43 -6.80 -18.94 -12.44
C ARG A 43 -7.53 -19.34 -13.73
N CYS A 44 -7.37 -18.54 -14.77
CA CYS A 44 -7.88 -18.80 -16.11
C CYS A 44 -6.76 -18.73 -17.16
N ARG A 45 -7.08 -18.99 -18.43
CA ARG A 45 -6.07 -19.19 -19.49
C ARG A 45 -5.10 -18.01 -19.65
N CYS A 46 -5.59 -16.78 -19.47
CA CYS A 46 -4.83 -15.54 -19.66
C CYS A 46 -4.53 -14.76 -18.38
N GLY A 47 -4.85 -15.29 -17.18
CA GLY A 47 -4.67 -14.57 -15.93
C GLY A 47 -5.49 -15.13 -14.79
N TYR A 48 -6.17 -14.24 -14.07
CA TYR A 48 -7.13 -14.57 -13.02
C TYR A 48 -8.50 -14.04 -13.41
N CYS A 49 -9.54 -14.77 -13.02
CA CYS A 49 -10.90 -14.51 -13.42
C CYS A 49 -11.80 -14.38 -12.19
N HIS A 50 -12.79 -13.49 -12.31
CA HIS A 50 -13.85 -13.32 -11.33
C HIS A 50 -14.63 -14.64 -11.15
N ILE A 51 -14.96 -14.99 -9.90
CA ILE A 51 -15.86 -16.11 -9.61
C ILE A 51 -17.31 -15.60 -9.49
N SER A 52 -18.20 -16.08 -10.36
CA SER A 52 -19.62 -15.72 -10.33
C SER A 52 -20.39 -16.50 -9.24
N ASP A 53 -20.03 -17.77 -9.02
CA ASP A 53 -20.56 -18.62 -7.94
C ASP A 53 -19.42 -19.40 -7.26
N VAL A 54 -19.16 -19.08 -5.99
CA VAL A 54 -18.14 -19.72 -5.15
C VAL A 54 -18.48 -21.15 -4.76
N GLU A 55 -19.76 -21.57 -4.82
CA GLU A 55 -20.17 -22.95 -4.51
C GLU A 55 -19.78 -23.90 -5.65
N PHE A 56 -19.87 -23.43 -6.89
CA PHE A 56 -19.62 -24.22 -8.10
C PHE A 56 -18.32 -23.83 -8.83
N HIS A 57 -17.57 -22.86 -8.32
CA HIS A 57 -16.34 -22.31 -8.92
C HIS A 57 -16.52 -21.89 -10.39
N GLN A 58 -17.64 -21.25 -10.70
CA GLN A 58 -17.90 -20.75 -12.05
C GLN A 58 -17.09 -19.46 -12.29
N HIS A 59 -16.31 -19.45 -13.37
CA HIS A 59 -15.54 -18.27 -13.78
C HIS A 59 -16.36 -17.35 -14.68
N GLU A 60 -16.16 -16.06 -14.49
CA GLU A 60 -16.55 -14.98 -15.39
C GLU A 60 -15.28 -14.38 -16.00
N ASP A 61 -15.28 -14.13 -17.31
CA ASP A 61 -14.10 -13.67 -18.07
C ASP A 61 -13.84 -12.16 -17.85
N HIS A 62 -13.61 -11.81 -16.59
CA HIS A 62 -13.34 -10.46 -16.13
C HIS A 62 -12.27 -10.49 -15.05
N MET A 63 -11.25 -9.64 -15.19
CA MET A 63 -10.20 -9.44 -14.19
C MET A 63 -10.17 -7.97 -13.80
N GLU A 64 -10.45 -7.72 -12.54
CA GLU A 64 -10.42 -6.38 -11.99
C GLU A 64 -9.00 -5.85 -11.85
N SER A 65 -8.77 -4.58 -12.16
CA SER A 65 -7.44 -3.97 -12.12
C SER A 65 -6.83 -3.95 -10.72
N PHE A 66 -7.68 -3.73 -9.70
CA PHE A 66 -7.27 -3.75 -8.30
C PHE A 66 -6.70 -5.10 -7.86
N PHE A 67 -7.01 -6.20 -8.55
CA PHE A 67 -6.42 -7.50 -8.20
C PHE A 67 -4.89 -7.46 -8.27
N LEU A 68 -4.35 -6.86 -9.33
CA LEU A 68 -2.91 -6.70 -9.51
C LEU A 68 -2.36 -5.58 -8.61
N ALA A 69 -3.08 -4.47 -8.50
CA ALA A 69 -2.63 -3.32 -7.72
C ALA A 69 -2.63 -3.60 -6.21
N GLU A 70 -3.56 -4.40 -5.71
CA GLU A 70 -3.81 -4.54 -4.27
C GLU A 70 -3.62 -5.98 -3.82
N THR A 71 -4.43 -6.93 -4.31
CA THR A 71 -4.43 -8.32 -3.82
C THR A 71 -3.05 -8.96 -3.95
N VAL A 72 -2.45 -8.89 -5.15
CA VAL A 72 -1.11 -9.43 -5.42
C VAL A 72 -0.03 -8.67 -4.66
N LYS A 73 -0.16 -7.34 -4.54
CA LYS A 73 0.80 -6.49 -3.84
C LYS A 73 0.84 -6.80 -2.35
N TYR A 74 -0.31 -6.90 -1.68
CA TYR A 74 -0.36 -7.21 -0.25
C TYR A 74 0.09 -8.65 0.05
N LEU A 75 -0.21 -9.61 -0.82
CA LEU A 75 0.37 -10.96 -0.73
C LEU A 75 1.90 -10.92 -0.81
N TRP A 76 2.45 -10.18 -1.78
CA TRP A 76 3.89 -10.03 -1.93
C TRP A 76 4.52 -9.36 -0.70
N LEU A 77 3.96 -8.24 -0.24
CA LEU A 77 4.44 -7.52 0.94
C LEU A 77 4.38 -8.35 2.22
N LEU A 78 3.35 -9.19 2.38
CA LEU A 78 3.23 -10.09 3.52
C LEU A 78 4.42 -11.06 3.60
N PHE A 79 4.77 -11.67 2.47
CA PHE A 79 5.89 -12.62 2.43
C PHE A 79 7.26 -11.94 2.38
N ASP A 80 7.37 -10.76 1.78
CA ASP A 80 8.57 -9.91 1.83
C ASP A 80 8.92 -9.55 3.28
N LEU A 81 7.92 -9.07 4.03
CA LEU A 81 8.05 -8.73 5.44
C LEU A 81 8.39 -9.94 6.33
N ALA A 82 8.00 -11.13 5.92
CA ALA A 82 8.31 -12.38 6.61
C ALA A 82 9.69 -12.97 6.23
N ALA A 83 10.18 -12.69 5.02
CA ALA A 83 11.42 -13.26 4.49
C ALA A 83 12.66 -12.74 5.23
N GLY A 84 12.62 -11.51 5.72
CA GLY A 84 13.75 -10.95 6.45
C GLY A 84 13.56 -9.50 6.88
N PRO A 85 14.60 -8.91 7.50
CA PRO A 85 14.57 -7.52 7.91
C PRO A 85 14.57 -6.58 6.70
N ASP A 86 15.24 -6.92 5.59
CA ASP A 86 15.40 -6.06 4.42
C ASP A 86 14.13 -5.99 3.54
N ASN A 87 13.02 -5.56 4.12
CA ASN A 87 11.74 -5.41 3.45
C ASN A 87 11.50 -3.95 3.00
N LEU A 88 10.77 -3.80 1.90
CA LEU A 88 10.57 -2.50 1.23
C LEU A 88 9.90 -1.45 2.12
N VAL A 89 8.98 -1.85 2.99
CA VAL A 89 8.09 -0.90 3.68
C VAL A 89 8.69 -0.37 4.98
N GLU A 90 9.46 -1.18 5.70
CA GLU A 90 10.08 -0.77 6.96
C GLU A 90 11.52 -0.29 6.80
N ASN A 91 12.28 -0.94 5.92
CA ASN A 91 13.71 -0.66 5.71
C ASN A 91 14.02 -0.11 4.31
N GLY A 92 12.98 0.22 3.53
CA GLY A 92 13.14 0.94 2.28
C GLY A 92 13.68 2.37 2.46
N PRO A 93 14.02 3.03 1.34
CA PRO A 93 14.65 4.35 1.35
C PRO A 93 13.75 5.48 1.88
N TYR A 94 12.42 5.28 1.90
CA TYR A 94 11.44 6.26 2.34
C TYR A 94 10.44 5.64 3.30
N LYS A 95 9.81 6.49 4.13
CA LYS A 95 8.58 6.11 4.83
C LYS A 95 7.41 6.22 3.85
N TYR A 96 6.61 5.17 3.72
CA TYR A 96 5.50 5.12 2.77
C TYR A 96 4.14 5.25 3.47
N ILE A 97 3.21 5.97 2.82
CA ILE A 97 1.78 5.95 3.09
C ILE A 97 1.12 5.16 1.96
N PHE A 98 0.16 4.31 2.30
CA PHE A 98 -0.61 3.54 1.35
C PHE A 98 -1.92 4.27 1.06
N SER A 99 -2.28 4.42 -0.22
CA SER A 99 -3.64 4.81 -0.59
C SER A 99 -4.61 3.65 -0.38
N THR A 100 -5.92 3.94 -0.45
CA THR A 100 -6.96 2.90 -0.45
C THR A 100 -6.93 1.96 -1.65
N GLU A 101 -6.13 2.27 -2.69
CA GLU A 101 -5.90 1.44 -3.88
C GLU A 101 -4.51 0.77 -3.82
N GLY A 102 -3.92 0.70 -2.62
CA GLY A 102 -2.62 0.10 -2.36
C GLY A 102 -1.43 0.84 -2.96
N HIS A 103 -1.56 2.07 -3.46
CA HIS A 103 -0.42 2.82 -4.02
C HIS A 103 0.53 3.29 -2.90
N LEU A 104 1.84 3.03 -3.04
CA LEU A 104 2.86 3.47 -2.10
C LEU A 104 3.29 4.90 -2.43
N LEU A 105 3.04 5.83 -1.50
CA LEU A 105 3.40 7.23 -1.62
C LEU A 105 4.47 7.57 -0.58
N PRO A 106 5.65 8.09 -0.98
CA PRO A 106 6.66 8.50 -0.01
C PRO A 106 6.16 9.70 0.79
N LEU A 107 6.32 9.65 2.12
CA LEU A 107 5.96 10.76 3.03
C LEU A 107 6.78 12.01 2.74
N THR A 108 8.04 11.82 2.33
CA THR A 108 8.96 12.89 1.91
C THR A 108 9.42 12.62 0.48
N PRO A 109 8.75 13.20 -0.53
CA PRO A 109 9.15 13.01 -1.91
C PRO A 109 10.52 13.66 -2.16
N PRO A 110 11.43 13.00 -2.91
CA PRO A 110 12.70 13.60 -3.32
C PRO A 110 12.54 14.80 -4.26
N ILE A 111 11.32 15.00 -4.81
CA ILE A 111 10.94 16.16 -5.63
C ILE A 111 10.36 17.29 -4.75
N SER A 112 10.62 17.29 -3.44
CA SER A 112 10.54 18.56 -2.73
C SER A 112 11.59 19.45 -3.37
N LEU A 113 11.16 20.39 -4.20
CA LEU A 113 12.02 21.48 -4.66
C LEU A 113 12.56 22.12 -3.40
N THR A 114 13.80 21.77 -3.03
CA THR A 114 14.47 22.28 -1.83
C THR A 114 14.64 23.80 -1.88
N SER A 115 14.40 24.40 -3.05
CA SER A 115 14.30 25.84 -3.26
C SER A 115 12.92 26.45 -2.96
N GLU A 116 11.85 25.66 -2.82
CA GLU A 116 10.48 26.21 -2.66
C GLU A 116 9.80 25.84 -1.35
N ASN A 117 10.22 24.76 -0.68
CA ASN A 117 9.62 24.33 0.58
C ASN A 117 10.58 24.48 1.75
N CYS A 118 10.26 25.45 2.61
CA CYS A 118 10.83 25.57 3.94
C CYS A 118 10.51 24.33 4.81
N PRO A 119 11.46 23.83 5.61
CA PRO A 119 11.28 22.60 6.40
C PRO A 119 10.27 22.70 7.55
N TYR A 120 9.70 23.90 7.81
CA TYR A 120 8.76 24.13 8.89
C TYR A 120 7.34 24.37 8.37
N LEU A 121 6.35 23.75 9.02
CA LEU A 121 4.94 23.93 8.72
C LEU A 121 4.54 25.39 8.97
N GLY A 122 4.13 26.11 7.90
CA GLY A 122 3.76 27.52 7.97
C GLY A 122 4.92 28.51 7.74
N ALA A 123 6.12 28.04 7.38
CA ALA A 123 7.21 28.91 6.96
C ALA A 123 7.15 29.22 5.47
N TYR A 124 7.55 30.44 5.10
CA TYR A 124 7.64 30.91 3.71
C TYR A 124 9.00 31.53 3.45
N TRP A 125 9.42 31.54 2.18
CA TRP A 125 10.65 32.19 1.74
C TRP A 125 10.44 33.71 1.73
N LYS A 126 11.28 34.43 2.48
CA LYS A 126 11.30 35.89 2.46
C LYS A 126 12.52 36.33 1.65
N SER A 127 12.28 36.89 0.46
CA SER A 127 13.35 37.46 -0.37
C SER A 127 13.63 38.89 0.07
N SER A 128 14.82 39.15 0.59
CA SER A 128 15.27 40.52 0.90
C SER A 128 16.17 41.10 -0.19
N TYR A 129 16.88 40.24 -0.94
CA TYR A 129 17.70 40.61 -2.11
C TYR A 129 17.83 39.41 -3.07
N PRO A 130 18.01 39.64 -4.39
CA PRO A 130 18.18 38.55 -5.35
C PRO A 130 19.45 37.74 -5.04
N GLY A 131 19.28 36.46 -4.71
CA GLY A 131 20.35 35.53 -4.39
C GLY A 131 20.54 35.21 -2.89
N GLN A 132 19.73 35.79 -1.99
CA GLN A 132 19.70 35.42 -0.56
C GLN A 132 18.25 35.20 -0.10
N GLU A 133 17.80 33.95 -0.21
CA GLU A 133 16.51 33.53 0.32
C GLU A 133 16.70 32.99 1.74
N THR A 134 15.96 33.54 2.70
CA THR A 134 15.97 33.09 4.09
C THR A 134 14.58 32.57 4.47
N CYS A 135 14.54 31.41 5.11
CA CYS A 135 13.32 30.78 5.57
C CYS A 135 12.83 31.46 6.87
N THR A 136 11.58 31.92 6.92
CA THR A 136 10.98 32.58 8.12
C THR A 136 9.59 31.99 8.39
N SER A 137 9.21 31.91 9.67
CA SER A 137 7.86 31.54 10.13
C SER A 137 7.24 32.68 10.93
N ASP A 138 5.97 33.00 10.69
CA ASP A 138 5.22 34.02 11.45
C ASP A 138 4.68 33.51 12.80
N ILE A 139 5.08 32.30 13.22
CA ILE A 139 4.76 31.80 14.57
C ILE A 139 5.68 32.55 15.55
N MET A 140 5.16 33.66 16.09
CA MET A 140 5.66 34.22 17.33
C MET A 140 5.69 33.10 18.37
N ASN A 141 6.87 32.87 18.97
CA ASN A 141 6.98 32.16 20.23
C ASN A 141 6.17 32.96 21.27
N ASP A 142 4.88 32.67 21.40
CA ASP A 142 4.19 32.89 22.66
C ASP A 142 4.65 31.77 23.62
N TYR A 143 5.15 32.22 24.76
CA TYR A 143 5.78 31.45 25.83
C TYR A 143 4.93 30.30 26.38
#